data_AF-A0A3D1PS04-F1
#
_entry.id   AF-A0A3D1PS04-F1
#
_cell.length_a   1.000
_cell.length_b   1.000
_cell.length_c   1.000
_cell.angle_alpha   90.00
_cell.angle_beta   90.00
_cell.angle_gamma   90.00
#
_symmetry.space_group_name_H-M   'P 1'
#
loop_
_entity.id
_entity.type
_entity.pdbx_description
1 polymer ?
#
loop_
_entity_poly.entity_id
_entity_poly.type
_entity_poly.pdbx_seq_one_letter_code
_entity_poly.pdbx_strand_id
1 'polypeptide(L)'
;MDCFNYPLDTETLLRKKRRLRKELLAQNPHPLQKRIAILGGSTTNEVADQLGLFLLQYGIQAEFYQSEYGQYWQDAMFGTPELDGFHPDVIYIHTNWRNIINFPTTATPQAEI
;
A
#
# COMPACT_ATOMS: atom_id res chain seq x y z
N MET A 1 -23.50 4.53 -0.35
CA MET A 1 -22.45 5.30 0.35
C MET A 1 -21.38 5.62 -0.69
N ASP A 2 -21.54 6.73 -1.41
CA ASP A 2 -20.69 7.08 -2.55
C ASP A 2 -19.38 7.80 -2.15
N CYS A 3 -18.82 7.48 -0.97
CA CYS A 3 -17.57 8.10 -0.50
C CYS A 3 -16.31 7.52 -1.17
N PHE A 4 -16.45 6.39 -1.88
CA PHE A 4 -15.38 5.72 -2.62
C PHE A 4 -15.42 6.00 -4.13
N ASN A 5 -16.49 6.64 -4.62
CA ASN A 5 -16.64 7.02 -6.02
C ASN A 5 -15.99 8.38 -6.28
N TYR A 6 -15.56 8.62 -7.52
CA TYR A 6 -15.00 9.91 -7.88
C TYR A 6 -16.09 10.98 -7.95
N PRO A 7 -15.89 12.18 -7.36
CA PRO A 7 -14.72 12.63 -6.62
C PRO A 7 -14.63 12.01 -5.21
N LEU A 8 -13.44 11.53 -4.84
CA LEU A 8 -13.18 10.85 -3.58
C LEU A 8 -13.45 11.77 -2.38
N ASP A 9 -14.36 11.38 -1.50
CA ASP A 9 -14.63 12.12 -0.26
C ASP A 9 -13.63 11.71 0.82
N THR A 10 -12.42 12.26 0.72
CA THR A 10 -11.30 11.98 1.63
C THR A 10 -11.60 12.42 3.05
N GLU A 11 -12.36 13.51 3.25
CA GLU A 11 -12.73 14.01 4.58
C GLU A 11 -13.62 13.00 5.31
N THR A 12 -14.62 12.45 4.62
CA THR A 12 -15.51 11.45 5.20
C THR A 12 -14.81 10.10 5.40
N LEU A 13 -13.95 9.69 4.46
CA LEU A 13 -13.13 8.48 4.58
C LEU A 13 -12.22 8.53 5.81
N LEU A 14 -11.53 9.65 6.02
CA LEU A 14 -10.63 9.86 7.17
C LEU A 14 -11.40 9.91 8.48
N ARG A 15 -12.48 10.70 8.56
CA ARG A 15 -13.27 10.85 9.80
C ARG A 15 -14.00 9.57 10.19
N LYS A 16 -14.52 8.80 9.22
CA LYS A 16 -15.36 7.63 9.48
C LYS A 16 -14.63 6.29 9.29
N LYS A 17 -13.30 6.28 9.12
CA LYS A 17 -12.52 5.05 8.82
C LYS A 17 -12.87 3.84 9.70
N ARG A 18 -12.97 4.05 11.02
CA ARG A 18 -13.29 2.97 11.98
C ARG A 18 -14.70 2.43 11.81
N ARG A 19 -15.66 3.31 11.51
CA ARG A 19 -17.05 2.96 11.30
C ARG A 19 -17.23 2.25 9.97
N LEU A 20 -16.68 2.81 8.89
CA LEU A 20 -16.70 2.22 7.55
C LEU A 20 -16.08 0.82 7.54
N ARG A 21 -14.92 0.64 8.20
CA ARG A 21 -14.29 -0.69 8.32
C ARG A 21 -15.21 -1.72 8.97
N LYS A 22 -15.90 -1.36 10.05
CA LYS A 22 -16.86 -2.26 10.73
C LYS A 22 -18.08 -2.56 9.87
N GLU A 23 -18.64 -1.55 9.20
CA GLU A 23 -19.80 -1.72 8.30
C GLU A 23 -19.45 -2.60 7.10
N LEU A 24 -18.28 -2.40 6.47
CA LEU A 24 -17.81 -3.21 5.34
C LEU A 24 -17.52 -4.65 5.74
N LEU A 25 -16.93 -4.88 6.91
CA LEU A 25 -16.73 -6.23 7.46
C LEU A 25 -18.05 -6.93 7.78
N ALA A 26 -19.08 -6.20 8.24
CA ALA A 26 -20.38 -6.77 8.51
C ALA A 26 -21.16 -7.11 7.23
N GLN A 27 -20.94 -6.37 6.14
CA GLN A 27 -21.59 -6.61 4.85
C GLN A 27 -21.04 -7.82 4.12
N ASN A 28 -19.76 -8.16 4.34
CA ASN A 28 -19.09 -9.27 3.68
C ASN A 28 -18.76 -10.39 4.69
N PRO A 29 -19.66 -11.39 4.85
CA PRO A 29 -19.46 -12.47 5.83
C PRO A 29 -18.31 -13.43 5.48
N HIS A 30 -17.88 -13.47 4.21
CA HIS A 30 -16.76 -14.30 3.75
C HIS A 30 -15.82 -13.49 2.85
N PRO A 31 -15.03 -12.55 3.42
CA PRO A 31 -14.14 -11.74 2.62
C PRO A 31 -12.96 -12.56 2.11
N LEU A 32 -12.51 -12.26 0.89
CA LEU A 32 -11.31 -12.88 0.32
C LEU A 32 -10.08 -12.36 1.08
N GLN A 33 -9.34 -13.24 1.74
CA GLN A 33 -8.11 -12.83 2.42
C GLN A 33 -6.96 -12.70 1.43
N LYS A 34 -6.25 -11.58 1.51
CA LYS A 34 -5.05 -11.31 0.70
C LYS A 34 -3.95 -10.72 1.54
N ARG A 35 -2.74 -11.23 1.37
CA ARG A 35 -1.54 -10.71 2.04
C ARG A 35 -0.84 -9.73 1.12
N ILE A 36 -0.76 -8.48 1.55
CA ILE A 36 -0.17 -7.39 0.75
C ILE A 36 1.05 -6.85 1.50
N ALA A 37 2.23 -6.98 0.89
CA ALA A 37 3.44 -6.37 1.39
C ALA A 37 3.62 -4.98 0.76
N ILE A 38 3.76 -3.96 1.59
CA ILE A 38 4.00 -2.58 1.18
C ILE A 38 5.46 -2.26 1.44
N LEU A 39 6.22 -2.07 0.36
CA LEU A 39 7.63 -1.70 0.40
C LEU A 39 7.75 -0.20 0.13
N GLY A 40 7.94 0.58 1.20
CA GLY A 40 7.83 2.04 1.18
C GLY A 40 9.15 2.79 1.28
N GLY A 41 9.37 3.72 0.36
CA GLY A 41 10.41 4.75 0.48
C GLY A 41 9.99 5.97 1.31
N SER A 42 8.74 5.99 1.78
CA SER A 42 8.14 7.01 2.65
C SER A 42 7.16 6.38 3.64
N THR A 43 6.46 7.19 4.43
CA THR A 43 5.44 6.71 5.39
C THR A 43 4.31 5.96 4.67
N THR A 44 4.12 4.69 5.01
CA THR A 44 3.18 3.76 4.37
C THR A 44 1.86 3.59 5.13
N ASN A 45 1.79 4.07 6.38
CA ASN A 45 0.62 3.91 7.27
C ASN A 45 -0.69 4.41 6.65
N GLU A 46 -0.68 5.62 6.08
CA GLU A 46 -1.88 6.22 5.48
C GLU A 46 -2.35 5.43 4.26
N VAL A 47 -1.40 4.96 3.45
CA VAL A 47 -1.67 4.19 2.24
C VAL A 47 -2.22 2.81 2.60
N ALA A 48 -1.66 2.15 3.61
CA ALA A 48 -2.17 0.86 4.10
C ALA A 48 -3.62 0.99 4.60
N ASP A 49 -3.92 2.03 5.38
CA ASP A 49 -5.28 2.29 5.89
C ASP A 49 -6.28 2.55 4.76
N GLN A 50 -5.93 3.41 3.80
CA GLN A 50 -6.81 3.74 2.67
C GLN A 50 -6.99 2.54 1.74
N LEU A 51 -5.91 1.86 1.34
CA LEU A 51 -5.96 0.69 0.48
C LEU A 51 -6.79 -0.43 1.13
N GLY A 52 -6.64 -0.64 2.44
CA GLY A 52 -7.43 -1.61 3.19
C GLY A 52 -8.92 -1.34 3.15
N LEU A 53 -9.34 -0.07 3.29
CA LEU A 53 -10.76 0.30 3.19
C LEU A 53 -11.33 0.09 1.79
N PHE A 54 -10.58 0.47 0.76
CA PHE A 54 -10.97 0.25 -0.63
C PHE A 54 -11.10 -1.23 -0.94
N LEU A 55 -10.13 -2.05 -0.55
CA LEU A 55 -10.19 -3.49 -0.76
C LEU A 55 -11.36 -4.13 -0.01
N LEU A 56 -11.65 -3.69 1.21
CA LEU A 56 -12.79 -4.17 1.98
C LEU A 56 -14.13 -3.86 1.31
N GLN A 57 -14.24 -2.72 0.61
CA GLN A 57 -15.42 -2.40 -0.21
C GLN A 57 -15.61 -3.42 -1.35
N TYR A 58 -14.54 -3.92 -1.94
CA TYR A 58 -14.57 -5.00 -2.93
C TYR A 58 -14.72 -6.40 -2.31
N GLY A 59 -14.89 -6.51 -0.99
CA GLY A 59 -14.99 -7.79 -0.30
C GLY A 59 -13.64 -8.50 -0.09
N ILE A 60 -12.53 -7.76 -0.20
CA ILE A 60 -11.18 -8.28 0.00
C ILE A 60 -10.66 -7.78 1.35
N GLN A 61 -10.35 -8.70 2.25
CA GLN A 61 -9.69 -8.40 3.51
C GLN A 61 -8.18 -8.50 3.32
N ALA A 62 -7.53 -7.34 3.23
CA ALA A 62 -6.09 -7.25 3.14
C ALA A 62 -5.43 -7.33 4.53
N GLU A 63 -4.43 -8.20 4.65
CA GLU A 63 -3.42 -8.18 5.70
C GLU A 63 -2.21 -7.43 5.16
N PHE A 64 -1.66 -6.50 5.94
CA PHE A 64 -0.58 -5.62 5.48
C PHE A 64 0.72 -5.93 6.21
N TYR A 65 1.78 -6.19 5.44
CA TYR A 65 3.16 -6.07 5.88
C TYR A 65 3.68 -4.70 5.42
N GLN A 66 4.45 -4.00 6.25
CA GLN A 66 5.05 -2.72 5.91
C GLN A 66 6.54 -2.80 6.19
N SER A 67 7.36 -2.53 5.16
CA SER A 67 8.82 -2.46 5.32
C SER A 67 9.22 -1.34 6.27
N GLU A 68 10.37 -1.48 6.92
CA GLU A 68 10.94 -0.38 7.68
C GLU A 68 11.30 0.82 6.79
N TYR A 69 11.25 2.02 7.38
CA TYR A 69 11.48 3.27 6.67
C TYR A 69 12.87 3.28 6.02
N GLY A 70 12.89 3.42 4.69
CA GLY A 70 14.13 3.52 3.91
C GLY A 70 14.82 2.19 3.59
N GLN A 71 14.29 1.05 4.06
CA GLN A 71 14.84 -0.28 3.76
C GLN A 71 14.13 -1.00 2.60
N TYR A 72 13.15 -0.36 1.95
CA TYR A 72 12.38 -0.95 0.85
C TYR A 72 13.21 -1.59 -0.28
N TRP A 73 14.37 -1.02 -0.63
CA TRP A 73 15.24 -1.57 -1.67
C TRP A 73 15.98 -2.83 -1.20
N GLN A 74 16.46 -2.81 0.05
CA GLN A 74 17.15 -3.96 0.65
C GLN A 74 16.16 -5.11 0.86
N ASP A 75 14.98 -4.82 1.40
CA ASP A 75 13.92 -5.79 1.63
C ASP A 75 13.42 -6.40 0.31
N ALA A 76 13.32 -5.61 -0.77
CA ALA A 76 12.93 -6.10 -2.09
C ALA A 76 14.00 -6.97 -2.76
N MET A 77 15.28 -6.61 -2.59
CA MET A 77 16.39 -7.27 -3.29
C MET A 77 16.89 -8.53 -2.57
N PHE A 78 16.91 -8.53 -1.24
CA PHE A 78 17.49 -9.61 -0.44
C PHE A 78 16.45 -10.44 0.31
N GLY A 79 15.21 -9.94 0.43
CA GLY A 79 14.20 -10.55 1.29
C GLY A 79 14.54 -10.34 2.77
N THR A 80 13.50 -10.28 3.60
CA THR A 80 13.64 -10.33 5.06
C THR A 80 12.94 -11.58 5.57
N PRO A 81 13.40 -12.18 6.69
CA PRO A 81 12.72 -13.34 7.28
C PRO A 81 11.24 -13.06 7.58
N GLU A 82 10.90 -11.80 7.85
CA GLU A 82 9.54 -11.33 8.08
C GLU A 82 8.72 -11.29 6.80
N LEU A 83 9.27 -10.73 5.71
CA LEU A 83 8.62 -10.72 4.40
C LEU A 83 8.44 -12.13 3.83
N ASP A 84 9.46 -12.97 3.98
CA ASP A 84 9.43 -14.36 3.55
C ASP A 84 8.40 -15.17 4.34
N GLY A 85 8.37 -15.00 5.67
CA GLY A 85 7.37 -15.63 6.53
C GLY A 85 5.96 -15.11 6.30
N PHE A 86 5.81 -13.84 5.88
CA PHE A 86 4.53 -13.25 5.55
C PHE A 86 3.90 -13.88 4.30
N HIS A 87 4.69 -14.36 3.34
CA HIS A 87 4.23 -14.93 2.07
C HIS A 87 3.17 -14.04 1.39
N PRO A 88 3.55 -12.83 0.93
CA PRO A 88 2.60 -11.91 0.30
C PRO A 88 2.06 -12.47 -1.02
N ASP A 89 0.76 -12.31 -1.26
CA ASP A 89 0.12 -12.53 -2.57
C ASP A 89 0.48 -11.41 -3.54
N VAL A 90 0.63 -10.19 -3.01
CA VAL A 90 0.87 -8.96 -3.77
C VAL A 90 1.93 -8.12 -3.07
N ILE A 91 2.88 -7.60 -3.84
CA ILE A 91 3.86 -6.63 -3.36
C ILE A 91 3.53 -5.27 -3.99
N TYR A 92 3.32 -4.27 -3.14
CA TYR A 92 3.08 -2.88 -3.54
C TYR A 92 4.30 -2.03 -3.20
N ILE A 93 4.98 -1.53 -4.24
CA ILE A 93 6.15 -0.67 -4.10
C ILE A 93 5.69 0.78 -4.04
N HIS A 94 5.83 1.40 -2.87
CA HIS A 94 5.45 2.78 -2.62
C HIS A 94 6.69 3.67 -2.58
N THR A 95 7.18 4.05 -3.76
CA THR A 95 8.31 4.96 -3.93
C THR A 95 7.86 6.30 -4.49
N ASN A 96 8.62 7.36 -4.20
CA ASN A 96 8.37 8.70 -4.69
C ASN A 96 9.65 9.29 -5.33
N TRP A 97 9.54 10.50 -5.89
CA TRP A 97 10.66 11.19 -6.54
C TRP A 97 11.87 11.42 -5.62
N ARG A 98 11.69 11.53 -4.29
CA ARG A 98 12.80 11.67 -3.34
C ARG A 98 13.61 10.39 -3.19
N ASN A 99 13.09 9.26 -3.64
CA ASN A 99 13.81 7.99 -3.66
C ASN A 99 14.73 7.84 -4.88
N ILE A 100 14.67 8.77 -5.84
CA ILE A 100 15.56 8.79 -7.00
C ILE A 100 16.92 9.32 -6.55
N ILE A 101 17.93 8.43 -6.55
CA ILE A 101 19.30 8.75 -6.14
C ILE A 101 19.97 9.64 -7.20
N ASN A 102 19.81 9.28 -8.48
CA ASN A 102 20.39 10.00 -9.60
C ASN A 102 19.28 10.38 -10.58
N PHE A 103 19.07 11.68 -10.75
CA PHE A 103 18.22 12.16 -11.84
C PHE A 103 19.03 12.18 -13.14
N PRO A 104 18.46 11.73 -14.26
CA PRO A 104 19.09 11.92 -15.55
C PRO A 104 19.21 13.42 -15.83
N THR A 105 20.37 13.83 -16.33
CA THR A 105 20.65 15.19 -16.77
C THR A 105 20.71 15.23 -18.30
N THR A 106 20.74 16.43 -18.89
CA THR A 106 20.90 16.59 -20.34
C THR A 106 22.23 16.06 -20.87
N ALA A 107 23.20 15.78 -19.99
CA ALA A 107 24.48 15.16 -20.33
C ALA A 107 24.49 13.63 -20.12
N THR A 108 23.42 13.04 -19.55
CA THR A 108 23.38 11.60 -19.28
C THR A 108 23.23 10.82 -20.59
N PRO A 109 24.18 9.92 -20.92
CA PRO A 109 24.09 9.09 -22.12
C PRO A 109 22.87 8.17 -22.08
N GLN A 110 22.24 7.90 -23.23
CA GLN A 110 21.04 7.06 -23.31
C GLN A 110 21.24 5.61 -22.78
N ALA A 111 22.47 5.12 -22.70
CA ALA A 111 22.78 3.81 -22.12
C ALA A 111 22.76 3.79 -20.57
N GLU A 112 22.76 4.96 -19.93
CA GLU A 112 22.78 5.15 -18.47
C GLU A 112 21.44 5.68 -17.92
N ILE A 113 20.43 5.81 -18.79
CA ILE A 113 19.03 6.15 -18.47
C ILE A 113 18.20 4.86 -18.47
#